data_AF-A0A964E616-F1
#
_entry.id   AF-A0A964E616-F1
#
_cell.length_a   1.000
_cell.length_b   1.000
_cell.length_c   1.000
_cell.angle_alpha   90.00
_cell.angle_beta   90.00
_cell.angle_gamma   90.00
#
_symmetry.space_group_name_H-M   'P 1'
#
loop_
_entity.id
_entity.type
_entity.pdbx_description
1 polymer ?
#
loop_
_entity_poly.entity_id
_entity_poly.type
_entity_poly.pdbx_seq_one_letter_code
_entity_poly.pdbx_strand_id
1 'polypeptide(L)' 'MACDARSSHRHGGCVRNLRDLPAQGAAVTLRVRMARWRCLNSDCAQMTFGDRLPQMMTPYSRAS' A
#
# COMPACT_ATOMS: atom_id res chain seq x y z
N MET A 1 -6.37 14.46 10.58
CA MET A 1 -7.49 13.74 9.93
C MET A 1 -7.22 13.70 8.44
N ALA A 2 -7.45 12.58 7.76
CA ALA A 2 -7.43 12.56 6.29
C ALA A 2 -8.75 13.16 5.77
N CYS A 3 -8.72 13.87 4.65
CA CYS A 3 -9.90 14.54 4.09
C CYS A 3 -10.89 13.59 3.39
N ASP A 4 -10.61 12.28 3.35
CA ASP A 4 -11.36 11.21 2.67
C ASP A 4 -11.63 11.42 1.16
N ALA A 5 -11.12 12.50 0.58
CA ALA A 5 -11.21 12.77 -0.84
C ALA A 5 -10.38 11.77 -1.65
N ARG A 6 -10.99 11.21 -2.70
CA ARG A 6 -10.28 10.39 -3.68
C ARG A 6 -9.23 11.23 -4.40
N SER A 7 -7.97 10.82 -4.34
CA SER A 7 -6.92 11.45 -5.13
C SER A 7 -6.85 10.83 -6.53
N SER A 8 -6.66 11.69 -7.53
CA SER A 8 -6.28 11.32 -8.90
C SER A 8 -4.80 11.58 -9.20
N HIS A 9 -4.05 12.16 -8.26
CA HIS A 9 -2.67 12.60 -8.49
C HIS A 9 -1.67 11.54 -8.03
N ARG A 10 -1.11 10.81 -9.00
CA ARG A 10 -0.10 9.79 -8.74
C ARG A 10 1.23 10.45 -8.37
N HIS A 11 1.71 10.14 -7.18
CA HIS A 11 3.02 10.58 -6.68
C HIS A 11 4.15 9.62 -7.09
N GLY A 12 3.84 8.33 -7.22
CA GLY A 12 4.82 7.32 -7.61
C GLY A 12 4.27 5.92 -7.44
N GLY A 13 5.16 4.95 -7.21
CA GLY A 13 4.78 3.59 -6.85
C GLY A 13 5.85 2.90 -6.04
N CYS A 14 5.47 1.84 -5.35
CA CYS A 14 6.40 0.97 -4.64
C CYS A 14 6.11 -0.49 -4.99
N VAL A 15 7.10 -1.34 -4.80
CA VAL A 15 6.93 -2.79 -4.91
C VAL A 15 7.10 -3.39 -3.53
N ARG A 16 6.09 -4.14 -3.07
CA ARG A 16 6.14 -4.83 -1.79
C ARG A 16 6.05 -6.34 -2.01
N ASN A 17 6.77 -7.07 -1.16
CA ASN A 17 6.64 -8.50 -1.05
C ASN A 17 5.66 -8.78 0.08
N LEU A 18 4.58 -9.49 -0.24
CA LEU A 18 3.58 -9.96 0.71
C LEU A 18 3.89 -11.43 0.97
N ARG A 19 3.87 -11.83 2.23
CA ARG A 19 3.89 -13.25 2.60
C ARG A 19 2.45 -13.65 2.73
N ASP A 20 1.97 -14.44 1.78
CA ASP A 20 0.63 -15.00 1.86
C ASP A 20 0.67 -16.33 2.64
N LEU A 21 -0.50 -16.73 3.14
CA LEU A 21 -0.69 -18.03 3.78
C LEU A 21 -0.19 -19.16 2.85
N PRO A 22 0.35 -20.24 3.43
CA PRO A 22 1.00 -21.28 2.65
C PRO A 22 0.03 -21.87 1.63
N ALA A 23 0.37 -21.76 0.33
CA ALA A 23 -0.30 -22.54 -0.69
C ALA A 23 0.19 -23.99 -0.53
N GLN A 24 -0.71 -24.89 -0.10
CA GLN A 24 -0.39 -26.32 0.06
C GLN A 24 0.80 -26.61 1.00
N GLY A 25 1.02 -25.77 2.03
CA GLY A 25 2.13 -25.94 2.98
C GLY A 25 3.46 -25.28 2.58
N ALA A 26 3.55 -24.67 1.39
CA ALA A 26 4.74 -23.94 0.94
C ALA A 26 4.57 -22.43 1.14
N ALA A 27 5.61 -21.77 1.68
CA ALA A 27 5.63 -20.32 1.80
C ALA A 27 5.74 -19.67 0.42
N VAL A 28 4.75 -18.88 0.02
CA VAL A 28 4.76 -18.13 -1.24
C VAL A 28 4.98 -16.64 -0.96
N THR A 29 5.79 -16.00 -1.80
CA THR A 29 5.99 -14.55 -1.78
C THR A 29 5.31 -13.92 -2.98
N LEU A 30 4.32 -13.07 -2.73
CA LEU A 30 3.67 -12.28 -3.78
C LEU A 30 4.34 -10.91 -3.90
N ARG A 31 4.78 -10.56 -5.11
CA ARG A 31 5.37 -9.25 -5.40
C ARG A 31 4.32 -8.32 -6.00
N VAL A 32 3.83 -7.37 -5.22
CA VAL A 32 2.75 -6.44 -5.62
C VAL A 32 3.31 -5.06 -5.91
N ARG A 33 2.94 -4.49 -7.06
CA ARG A 33 3.18 -3.09 -7.39
C ARG A 33 2.00 -2.26 -6.89
N MET A 34 2.27 -1.25 -6.07
CA MET A 34 1.26 -0.36 -5.52
C MET A 34 1.54 1.06 -6.00
N ALA A 35 0.48 1.81 -6.32
CA ALA A 35 0.58 3.24 -6.55
C ALA A 35 0.67 3.99 -5.22
N ARG A 36 1.42 5.09 -5.26
CA ARG A 36 1.43 6.11 -4.21
C ARG A 36 0.73 7.33 -4.77
N TRP A 37 -0.24 7.84 -4.03
CA TRP A 37 -1.08 8.96 -4.39
C TRP A 37 -0.75 10.15 -3.49
N ARG A 38 -0.93 11.36 -4.02
CA ARG A 38 -0.81 12.60 -3.25
C ARG A 38 -2.16 13.28 -3.15
N CYS A 39 -2.57 13.67 -1.95
CA CYS A 39 -3.71 14.54 -1.75
C CYS A 39 -3.37 15.94 -2.30
N LEU A 40 -4.28 16.51 -3.08
CA LEU A 40 -4.15 17.87 -3.60
C LEU A 40 -4.71 18.92 -2.63
N ASN A 41 -5.42 18.50 -1.58
CA ASN A 41 -5.86 19.39 -0.52
C ASN A 41 -4.66 19.74 0.38
N SER A 42 -4.25 21.02 0.37
CA SER A 42 -3.13 21.54 1.17
C SER A 42 -3.34 21.41 2.67
N ASP A 43 -4.60 21.43 3.11
CA ASP A 43 -4.96 21.36 4.53
C ASP A 43 -5.11 19.91 5.01
N CYS A 44 -4.95 18.94 4.11
CA CYS A 44 -4.98 17.54 4.46
C CYS A 44 -3.71 17.14 5.21
N ALA A 45 -3.86 16.72 6.47
CA ALA A 45 -2.76 16.22 7.30
C ALA A 45 -2.06 14.99 6.69
N GLN A 46 -2.73 14.24 5.81
CA GLN A 46 -2.15 13.11 5.09
C GLN A 46 -1.99 13.44 3.60
N MET A 47 -0.83 14.01 3.26
CA MET A 47 -0.53 14.43 1.89
C MET A 47 -0.21 13.27 0.96
N THR A 48 0.29 12.14 1.46
CA THR A 48 0.72 11.01 0.63
C THR A 48 0.21 9.69 1.20
N PHE A 49 -0.37 8.84 0.37
CA PHE A 49 -0.92 7.54 0.78
C PHE A 49 -0.76 6.50 -0.34
N GLY A 50 -0.78 5.22 0.01
CA GLY A 50 -0.68 4.11 -0.95
C GLY A 50 -2.04 3.47 -1.24
N ASP A 51 -2.08 2.60 -2.25
CA ASP A 51 -3.23 1.71 -2.44
C ASP A 51 -3.53 0.89 -1.18
N ARG A 52 -4.81 0.70 -0.88
CA ARG A 52 -5.25 -0.15 0.24
C ARG A 52 -5.14 -1.61 -0.19
N LEU A 53 -4.37 -2.39 0.58
CA LEU A 53 -4.32 -3.83 0.38
C LEU A 53 -5.50 -4.52 1.08
N PRO A 54 -5.97 -5.67 0.56
CA PRO A 54 -6.88 -6.53 1.29
C PRO A 54 -6.27 -6.90 2.64
N GLN A 55 -7.09 -6.94 3.70
CA GLN A 55 -6.62 -7.25 5.05
C GLN A 55 -5.94 -8.62 5.16
N MET A 56 -6.29 -9.57 4.29
CA MET A 56 -5.68 -10.90 4.21
C MET A 56 -4.21 -10.87 3.78
N MET A 57 -3.78 -9.79 3.12
CA MET A 57 -2.40 -9.63 2.65
C MET A 57 -1.61 -8.82 3.66
N THR A 58 -1.11 -9.49 4.70
CA THR A 58 -0.31 -8.81 5.72
C THR A 58 1.02 -8.36 5.10
N PRO A 59 1.32 -7.05 5.04
CA PRO A 59 2.57 -6.60 4.46
C PRO A 59 3.74 -7.09 5.30
N TYR A 60 4.76 -7.66 4.67
CA TYR A 60 6.03 -7.88 5.36
C TYR A 60 6.63 -6.51 5.70
N SER A 61 6.67 -6.17 6.99
CA SER A 61 7.43 -5.03 7.48
C SER A 61 8.90 -5.40 7.40
N ARG A 62 9.65 -4.73 6.52
CA ARG A 62 11.10 -4.86 6.49
C ARG A 62 11.60 -4.17 7.76
N ALA A 63 12.14 -4.92 8.72
CA ALA A 63 12.90 -4.34 9.82
C ALA A 63 14.13 -3.65 9.19
N SER A 64 14.20 -2.33 9.37
CA SER A 64 15.36 -1.49 9.04
C SER A 64 16.19 -1.28 10.28
#